data_AF-A0A5B6V994-F1
#
_entry.id   AF-A0A5B6V994-F1
#
_cell.length_a   1.000
_cell.length_b   1.000
_cell.length_c   1.000
_cell.angle_alpha   90.00
_cell.angle_beta   90.00
_cell.angle_gamma   90.00
#
_symmetry.space_group_name_H-M   'P 1'
#
loop_
_entity.id
_entity.type
_entity.pdbx_description
1 polymer ?
#
loop_
_entity_poly.entity_id
_entity_poly.type
_entity_poly.pdbx_seq_one_letter_code
_entity_poly.pdbx_strand_id
1 'polypeptide(L)'
;MYNDLKQLYWWSGMKRDISDFQVKAKHQVASGLLLPVMIPEWKWDRVTMDFVSGLPLSSKKKDAIWVVVDRLTKTTHFIPIHIDYSLDKLAELYILEIVRLHGVPVSIISNRDLMFTLRFWKKLQEALGTKLKFSTAFHL
;
A
#
# COMPACT_ATOMS: atom_id res chain seq x y z
N MET A 1 16.63 -13.90 -28.22
CA MET A 1 16.15 -13.39 -29.54
C MET A 1 17.26 -13.36 -30.60
N TYR A 2 18.30 -12.51 -30.51
CA TYR A 2 19.37 -12.50 -31.52
C TYR A 2 20.15 -13.83 -31.63
N ASN A 3 20.52 -14.43 -30.49
CA ASN A 3 21.27 -15.70 -30.47
C ASN A 3 20.49 -16.91 -30.96
N ASP A 4 19.16 -16.82 -30.99
CA ASP A 4 18.27 -17.88 -31.46
C ASP A 4 18.03 -17.72 -32.95
N LEU A 5 17.77 -16.48 -33.40
CA LEU A 5 17.52 -16.18 -34.82
C LEU A 5 18.76 -16.36 -35.70
N LYS A 6 19.97 -16.09 -35.18
CA LYS A 6 21.23 -16.26 -35.94
C LYS A 6 21.53 -17.71 -36.33
N GLN A 7 20.84 -18.68 -35.73
CA GLN A 7 21.04 -20.09 -36.04
C GLN A 7 20.35 -20.48 -37.36
N LEU A 8 19.31 -19.75 -37.76
CA LEU A 8 18.47 -20.09 -38.90
C LEU A 8 18.46 -19.01 -40.00
N TYR A 9 18.77 -17.76 -39.65
CA TYR A 9 18.67 -16.62 -40.58
C TYR A 9 19.89 -15.71 -40.47
N TRP A 10 20.24 -15.06 -41.59
CA TRP A 10 21.31 -14.06 -41.65
C TRP A 10 21.00 -12.96 -42.68
N TRP A 11 21.19 -11.69 -42.29
CA TRP A 11 21.19 -10.55 -43.20
C TRP A 11 22.07 -9.40 -42.70
N SER A 12 22.44 -8.50 -43.62
CA SER A 12 23.19 -7.29 -43.33
C SER A 12 22.41 -6.39 -42.35
N GLY A 13 22.98 -6.13 -41.18
CA GLY A 13 22.35 -5.26 -40.17
C GLY A 13 21.45 -5.99 -39.16
N MET A 14 21.26 -7.31 -39.29
CA MET A 14 20.37 -8.11 -38.44
C MET A 14 20.50 -7.89 -36.93
N LYS A 15 21.72 -7.72 -36.42
CA LYS A 15 21.95 -7.45 -35.00
C LYS A 15 21.40 -6.08 -34.57
N ARG A 16 21.52 -5.08 -35.44
CA ARG A 16 21.01 -3.72 -35.23
C ARG A 16 19.49 -3.74 -35.30
N ASP A 17 18.91 -4.37 -36.32
CA ASP A 17 17.46 -4.46 -36.48
C ASP A 17 16.80 -5.17 -35.30
N ILE A 18 17.39 -6.28 -34.83
CA ILE A 18 16.89 -7.01 -33.65
C ILE A 18 17.05 -6.19 -32.36
N SER A 19 18.12 -5.39 -32.25
CA SER A 19 18.34 -4.48 -31.12
C SER A 19 17.36 -3.31 -31.13
N ASP A 20 16.99 -2.81 -32.30
CA ASP A 20 16.01 -1.72 -32.47
C ASP A 20 14.58 -2.23 -32.25
N PHE A 21 14.31 -3.49 -32.63
CA PHE A 21 13.04 -4.16 -32.35
C PHE A 21 12.87 -4.56 -30.88
N GLN A 22 13.98 -4.72 -30.14
CA GLN A 22 13.96 -4.75 -28.69
C GLN A 22 13.65 -3.34 -28.18
N VAL A 23 12.37 -2.96 -28.27
CA VAL A 23 11.86 -1.73 -27.65
C VAL A 23 12.28 -1.78 -26.19
N LYS A 24 13.19 -0.88 -25.90
CA LYS A 24 13.77 -0.54 -24.62
C LYS A 24 12.68 -0.55 -23.54
N ALA A 25 12.42 -1.69 -22.92
CA ALA A 25 12.05 -1.67 -21.51
C ALA A 25 13.21 -0.93 -20.87
N LYS A 26 12.96 0.32 -20.49
CA LYS A 26 13.91 1.20 -19.82
C LYS A 26 14.68 0.30 -18.86
N HIS A 27 15.98 0.13 -19.05
CA HIS A 27 16.84 -0.42 -18.00
C HIS A 27 16.62 0.53 -16.83
N GLN A 28 15.65 0.21 -15.97
CA GLN A 28 15.55 0.92 -14.71
C GLN A 28 16.87 0.62 -14.05
N VAL A 29 17.63 1.68 -13.76
CA VAL A 29 18.71 1.61 -12.78
C VAL A 29 18.13 0.78 -11.63
N ALA A 30 18.84 -0.28 -11.22
CA ALA A 30 18.41 -1.10 -10.10
C ALA A 30 17.96 -0.12 -9.01
N SER A 31 16.66 -0.17 -8.66
CA SER A 31 16.13 0.71 -7.61
C SER A 31 17.09 0.57 -6.45
N GLY A 32 17.72 1.69 -6.04
CA GLY A 32 18.75 1.67 -5.01
C GLY A 32 18.25 0.94 -3.76
N LEU A 33 19.17 0.55 -2.86
CA LEU A 33 18.83 -0.13 -1.61
C LEU A 33 17.58 0.51 -0.97
N LEU A 34 16.51 -0.28 -0.86
CA LEU A 34 15.28 0.15 -0.19
C LEU A 34 15.67 0.52 1.25
N LEU A 35 15.53 1.79 1.60
CA LEU A 35 15.80 2.25 2.96
C LEU A 35 14.77 1.59 3.88
N PRO A 36 15.19 0.70 4.80
CA PRO A 36 14.26 0.04 5.69
C PRO A 36 13.65 1.10 6.62
N VAL A 37 12.32 1.11 6.70
CA VAL A 37 11.63 1.98 7.64
C VAL A 37 12.02 1.56 9.05
N MET A 38 12.53 2.51 9.83
CA MET A 38 13.01 2.32 11.20
C MET A 38 12.09 1.40 12.01
N ILE A 39 12.67 0.35 12.61
CA ILE A 39 11.97 -0.69 13.36
C ILE A 39 11.28 -0.03 14.58
N PRO A 40 10.00 -0.36 14.87
CA PRO A 40 9.32 0.17 16.06
C PRO A 40 9.92 -0.43 17.34
N GLU A 41 9.93 0.35 18.42
CA GLU A 41 10.42 -0.10 19.74
C GLU A 41 9.34 -0.84 20.54
N TRP A 42 8.07 -0.49 20.31
CA TRP A 42 6.93 -1.09 21.00
C TRP A 42 5.83 -1.54 20.05
N LYS A 43 5.02 -2.51 20.49
CA LYS A 43 3.85 -3.01 19.76
C LYS A 43 2.84 -1.89 19.58
N TRP A 44 2.20 -1.81 18.41
CA TRP A 44 1.15 -0.85 18.07
C TRP A 44 1.57 0.62 17.99
N ASP A 45 2.83 0.97 18.30
CA ASP A 45 3.36 2.33 18.11
C ASP A 45 3.34 2.75 16.64
N ARG A 46 3.63 1.81 15.73
CA ARG A 46 3.72 2.08 14.30
C ARG A 46 2.91 1.05 13.55
N VAL A 47 1.86 1.51 12.90
CA VAL A 47 0.95 0.64 12.15
C VAL A 47 0.96 0.99 10.66
N THR A 48 0.57 0.03 9.83
CA THR A 48 0.20 0.28 8.44
C THR A 48 -1.30 0.08 8.25
N MET A 49 -1.91 0.89 7.39
CA MET A 49 -3.34 0.81 7.09
C MET A 49 -3.58 0.71 5.59
N ASP A 50 -4.52 -0.14 5.20
CA ASP A 50 -4.94 -0.31 3.81
C ASP A 50 -6.40 -0.72 3.70
N PHE A 51 -7.01 -0.52 2.54
CA PHE A 51 -8.34 -1.03 2.21
C PHE A 51 -8.25 -2.06 1.09
N VAL A 52 -8.89 -3.21 1.31
CA VAL A 52 -9.16 -4.19 0.27
C VAL A 52 -10.61 -4.00 -0.15
N SER A 53 -10.83 -3.40 -1.32
CA SER A 53 -12.16 -3.11 -1.87
C SER A 53 -12.48 -3.97 -3.09
N GLY A 54 -13.71 -3.87 -3.60
CA GLY A 54 -14.16 -4.65 -4.75
C GLY A 54 -14.49 -6.10 -4.41
N LEU A 55 -14.78 -6.40 -3.14
CA LEU A 55 -15.19 -7.73 -2.72
C LEU A 55 -16.67 -7.96 -3.01
N PRO A 56 -17.10 -9.21 -3.22
CA PRO A 56 -18.51 -9.54 -3.26
C PRO A 56 -19.22 -9.11 -1.98
N LEU A 57 -20.45 -8.63 -2.11
CA LEU A 57 -21.25 -8.20 -0.96
C LEU A 57 -21.53 -9.41 -0.05
N SER A 58 -21.08 -9.33 1.20
CA SER A 58 -21.38 -10.35 2.21
C SER A 58 -22.84 -10.32 2.66
N SER A 59 -23.29 -11.35 3.38
CA SER A 59 -24.64 -11.42 3.98
C SER A 59 -24.95 -10.24 4.92
N LYS A 60 -23.92 -9.63 5.52
CA LYS A 60 -24.02 -8.43 6.36
C LYS A 60 -23.86 -7.12 5.59
N LYS A 61 -23.94 -7.16 4.26
CA LYS A 61 -23.79 -6.01 3.36
C LYS A 61 -22.46 -5.28 3.55
N LYS A 62 -21.36 -6.03 3.48
CA LYS A 62 -19.98 -5.52 3.52
C LYS A 62 -19.26 -5.95 2.25
N ASP A 63 -18.55 -5.03 1.61
CA ASP A 63 -17.90 -5.18 0.30
C ASP A 63 -16.42 -4.75 0.30
N ALA A 64 -15.89 -4.39 1.47
CA ALA A 64 -14.49 -4.05 1.66
C ALA A 64 -13.98 -4.48 3.05
N ILE A 65 -12.66 -4.62 3.17
CA ILE A 65 -11.97 -4.93 4.41
C ILE A 65 -10.95 -3.81 4.68
N TRP A 66 -11.03 -3.20 5.86
CA TRP A 66 -9.99 -2.32 6.37
C TRP A 66 -8.96 -3.14 7.14
N VAL A 67 -7.73 -3.12 6.65
CA VAL A 67 -6.60 -3.82 7.22
C VAL A 67 -5.75 -2.87 8.04
N VAL A 68 -5.48 -3.22 9.30
CA VAL A 68 -4.56 -2.48 10.18
C VAL A 68 -3.53 -3.44 10.74
N VAL A 69 -2.26 -3.21 10.42
CA VAL A 69 -1.16 -4.12 10.76
C VAL A 69 -0.19 -3.44 11.71
N ASP A 70 0.12 -4.09 12.85
CA ASP A 70 1.24 -3.69 13.70
C ASP A 70 2.56 -4.01 13.01
N ARG A 71 3.44 -3.02 12.86
CA ARG A 71 4.68 -3.22 12.11
C ARG A 71 5.71 -4.08 12.85
N LEU A 72 5.65 -4.12 14.18
CA LEU A 72 6.60 -4.86 15.01
C LEU A 72 6.24 -6.35 15.04
N THR A 73 5.06 -6.67 15.55
CA THR A 73 4.62 -8.06 15.77
C THR A 73 3.93 -8.68 14.57
N LYS A 74 3.58 -7.89 13.55
CA LYS A 74 2.80 -8.30 12.37
C LYS A 74 1.37 -8.76 12.70
N THR A 75 0.88 -8.51 13.93
CA THR A 75 -0.53 -8.75 14.25
C THR A 75 -1.41 -7.83 13.42
N THR A 76 -2.52 -8.36 12.91
CA THR A 76 -3.38 -7.68 11.94
C THR A 76 -4.84 -7.70 12.38
N HIS A 77 -5.52 -6.56 12.26
CA HIS A 77 -6.99 -6.48 12.30
C HIS A 77 -7.56 -6.43 10.90
N PHE A 78 -8.58 -7.25 10.66
CA PHE A 78 -9.40 -7.25 9.45
C PHE A 78 -10.80 -6.78 9.81
N ILE A 79 -11.09 -5.51 9.53
CA ILE A 79 -12.35 -4.87 9.91
C ILE A 79 -13.26 -4.84 8.67
N PRO A 80 -14.39 -5.57 8.65
CA PRO A 80 -15.30 -5.55 7.51
C PRO A 80 -16.10 -4.25 7.45
N ILE A 81 -15.96 -3.53 6.34
CA ILE A 81 -16.60 -2.24 6.10
C ILE A 81 -17.46 -2.27 4.83
N HIS A 82 -18.24 -1.22 4.63
CA HIS A 82 -18.85 -0.94 3.34
C HIS A 82 -18.11 0.25 2.72
N ILE A 83 -17.88 0.24 1.41
CA ILE A 83 -17.09 1.28 0.73
C ILE A 83 -17.70 2.69 0.90
N ASP A 84 -19.03 2.76 0.92
CA ASP A 84 -19.78 4.03 1.09
C ASP A 84 -19.93 4.49 2.55
N TYR A 85 -19.20 3.91 3.50
CA TYR A 85 -19.23 4.39 4.88
C TYR A 85 -18.74 5.83 4.98
N SER A 86 -19.48 6.64 5.74
CA SER A 86 -19.04 8.00 6.07
C SER A 86 -17.74 7.97 6.86
N LEU A 87 -16.96 9.05 6.74
CA LEU A 87 -15.72 9.18 7.50
C LEU A 87 -15.95 9.16 9.01
N ASP A 88 -17.08 9.68 9.49
CA ASP A 88 -17.46 9.63 10.90
C ASP A 88 -17.64 8.18 11.37
N LYS A 89 -18.27 7.34 10.54
CA LYS A 89 -18.45 5.92 10.84
C LYS A 89 -17.12 5.17 10.85
N LEU A 90 -16.22 5.50 9.93
CA LEU A 90 -14.87 4.92 9.92
C LEU A 90 -14.05 5.39 11.12
N ALA A 91 -14.15 6.66 11.53
CA ALA A 91 -13.49 7.15 12.73
C ALA A 91 -13.98 6.44 13.99
N GLU A 92 -15.29 6.23 14.12
CA GLU A 92 -15.89 5.46 15.21
C GLU A 92 -15.34 4.03 15.24
N LEU A 93 -15.33 3.33 14.09
CA LEU A 93 -14.77 1.98 13.98
C LEU A 93 -13.29 1.95 14.32
N TYR A 94 -12.50 2.92 13.87
CA TYR A 94 -11.09 3.02 14.19
C TYR A 94 -10.86 3.14 15.70
N ILE A 95 -11.66 3.98 16.38
CA ILE A 95 -11.56 4.12 17.83
C ILE A 95 -11.96 2.81 18.52
N LEU A 96 -13.07 2.19 18.11
CA LEU A 96 -13.60 0.99 18.74
C LEU A 96 -12.72 -0.26 18.57
N GLU A 97 -12.15 -0.45 17.38
CA GLU A 97 -11.41 -1.66 17.01
C GLU A 97 -9.90 -1.51 17.23
N ILE A 98 -9.35 -0.30 17.09
CA ILE A 98 -7.90 -0.07 17.20
C ILE A 98 -7.56 0.68 18.48
N VAL A 99 -8.03 1.93 18.62
CA VAL A 99 -7.58 2.80 19.72
C VAL A 99 -7.98 2.26 21.09
N ARG A 100 -9.20 1.73 21.22
CA ARG A 100 -9.69 1.12 22.46
C ARG A 100 -8.87 -0.08 22.91
N LEU A 101 -8.38 -0.89 21.97
CA LEU A 101 -7.69 -2.13 22.27
C LEU A 101 -6.18 -1.92 22.45
N HIS A 102 -5.58 -1.01 21.69
CA HIS A 102 -4.12 -0.88 21.57
C HIS A 102 -3.58 0.50 21.93
N GLY A 103 -4.47 1.47 22.16
CA GLY A 103 -4.10 2.89 22.31
C GLY A 103 -3.91 3.58 20.97
N VAL A 104 -3.52 4.86 21.03
CA VAL A 104 -3.27 5.67 19.84
C VAL A 104 -1.86 5.34 19.29
N PRO A 105 -1.74 4.90 18.02
CA PRO A 105 -0.43 4.70 17.40
C PRO A 105 0.36 6.01 17.30
N VAL A 106 1.67 5.95 17.51
CA VAL A 106 2.58 7.09 17.29
C VAL A 106 2.63 7.48 15.81
N SER A 107 2.56 6.50 14.90
CA SER A 107 2.53 6.77 13.46
C SER A 107 1.76 5.74 12.65
N ILE A 108 1.17 6.21 11.57
CA ILE A 108 0.46 5.40 10.59
C ILE A 108 1.13 5.57 9.24
N ILE A 109 1.40 4.47 8.55
CA ILE A 109 1.73 4.46 7.12
C ILE A 109 0.49 3.97 6.37
N SER A 110 -0.10 4.80 5.52
CA SER A 110 -1.23 4.40 4.68
C SER A 110 -0.88 4.53 3.20
N ASN A 111 -1.62 3.81 2.36
CA ASN A 111 -1.63 4.11 0.94
C ASN A 111 -2.27 5.50 0.68
N ARG A 112 -2.30 5.94 -0.58
CA ARG A 112 -2.90 7.23 -0.98
C ARG A 112 -4.40 7.12 -1.32
N ASP A 113 -5.11 6.17 -0.73
CA ASP A 113 -6.57 6.09 -0.88
C ASP A 113 -7.22 7.44 -0.50
N LEU A 114 -8.27 7.82 -1.22
CA LEU A 114 -9.06 9.03 -0.97
C LEU A 114 -9.45 9.12 0.50
N MET A 115 -9.86 8.00 1.10
CA MET A 115 -10.31 7.95 2.50
C MET A 115 -9.22 8.42 3.49
N PHE A 116 -7.95 8.13 3.23
CA PHE A 116 -6.84 8.55 4.09
C PHE A 116 -6.29 9.94 3.75
N THR A 117 -6.50 10.42 2.52
CA THR A 117 -5.98 11.72 2.06
C THR A 117 -6.94 12.88 2.37
N LEU A 118 -8.19 12.58 2.70
CA LEU A 118 -9.21 13.56 3.10
C LEU A 118 -8.80 14.40 4.32
N ARG A 119 -9.24 15.66 4.32
CA ARG A 119 -8.87 16.66 5.35
C ARG A 119 -9.33 16.22 6.74
N PHE A 120 -10.51 15.62 6.84
CA PHE A 120 -11.04 15.09 8.09
C PHE A 120 -10.09 14.06 8.71
N TRP A 121 -9.67 13.04 7.95
CA TRP A 121 -8.81 11.99 8.47
C TRP A 121 -7.46 12.51 8.95
N LYS A 122 -6.85 13.42 8.17
CA LYS A 122 -5.61 14.12 8.58
C LYS A 122 -5.78 14.86 9.90
N LYS A 123 -6.89 15.61 10.05
CA LYS A 123 -7.18 16.37 11.27
C LYS A 123 -7.50 15.48 12.47
N LEU A 124 -8.19 14.36 12.25
CA LEU A 124 -8.41 13.35 13.29
C LEU A 124 -7.08 12.81 13.82
N GLN A 125 -6.17 12.39 12.93
CA GLN A 125 -4.88 11.86 13.33
C GLN A 125 -4.00 12.92 14.02
N GLU A 126 -4.01 14.16 13.53
CA GLU A 126 -3.35 15.29 14.18
C GLU A 126 -3.88 15.53 15.60
N ALA A 127 -5.20 15.51 15.79
CA ALA A 127 -5.84 15.69 17.09
C ALA A 127 -5.53 14.55 18.07
N LEU A 128 -5.36 13.33 17.58
CA LEU A 128 -4.96 12.18 18.38
C LEU A 128 -3.44 12.16 18.68
N GLY A 129 -2.64 13.01 18.01
CA GLY A 129 -1.18 13.02 18.15
C GLY A 129 -0.46 12.01 17.26
N THR A 130 -1.16 11.39 16.31
CA THR A 130 -0.61 10.39 15.39
C THR A 130 0.05 11.03 14.17
N LYS A 131 1.28 10.61 13.84
CA LYS A 131 1.95 11.04 12.60
C LYS A 131 1.50 10.19 11.41
N LEU A 132 0.70 10.78 10.52
CA LEU A 132 0.28 10.12 9.27
C LEU A 132 1.33 10.30 8.17
N LYS A 133 1.75 9.19 7.56
CA LYS A 133 2.66 9.12 6.41
C LYS A 133 1.99 8.36 5.28
N PHE A 134 2.18 8.84 4.05
CA PHE A 134 1.67 8.16 2.87
C PHE A 134 2.79 7.41 2.15
N SER A 135 2.52 6.18 1.72
CA SER A 135 3.43 5.47 0.84
C SER A 135 3.55 6.21 -0.52
N THR A 136 4.68 5.99 -1.20
CA THR A 136 4.87 6.48 -2.57
C THR A 136 3.97 5.67 -3.50
N ALA A 137 3.45 6.32 -4.55
CA ALA A 137 2.68 5.60 -5.57
C ALA A 137 3.54 4.43 -6.10
N PHE A 138 2.96 3.24 -6.19
CA PHE A 138 3.60 2.00 -6.66
C PHE A 138 4.65 1.35 -5.74
N HIS A 139 4.76 1.75 -4.46
CA HIS A 139 5.55 1.03 -3.46
C HIS A 139 4.80 0.89 -2.14
N LEU A 140 4.53 -0.35 -1.73
CA LEU A 140 4.03 -0.73 -0.40
C LEU A 140 5.20 -1.06 0.53
#